data_AF-A0A1I4KN98-F1
#
_entry.id   AF-A0A1I4KN98-F1
#
_cell.length_a   1.000
_cell.length_b   1.000
_cell.length_c   1.000
_cell.angle_alpha   90.00
_cell.angle_beta   90.00
_cell.angle_gamma   90.00
#
_symmetry.space_group_name_H-M   'P 1'
#
loop_
_entity.id
_entity.type
_entity.pdbx_description
1 polymer ?
#
loop_
_entity_poly.entity_id
_entity_poly.type
_entity_poly.pdbx_seq_one_letter_code
_entity_poly.pdbx_strand_id
1 'polypeptide(L)'
;MEKYTDTMTHLHNNKALELNVQALLKKEDNVAIALIDVDHLKEINDELGSEKGDEVLQKLAAAFAKLAPDQAYRVSGDEFAIVMPGLTLEQAFLKMELLRTSIEANQHYGLPDNWLVTVTIGVAQYPRDAKEYQALNRAADAALMTAKEIGRNQVALPPTEEMVMKSCYYSSISLRRLKQLAEGLNKKESLLLREALDDLFKKYDKR
;
A
#
# COMPACT_ATOMS: atom_id res chain seq x y z
N MET A 1 -23.30 17.14 1.80
CA MET A 1 -22.15 16.68 1.00
C MET A 1 -20.84 16.66 1.80
N GLU A 2 -20.69 17.43 2.89
CA GLU A 2 -19.44 17.49 3.68
C GLU A 2 -19.07 16.21 4.46
N LYS A 3 -20.02 15.30 4.74
CA LYS A 3 -19.75 14.10 5.56
C LYS A 3 -18.78 13.10 4.91
N TYR A 4 -18.68 13.10 3.58
CA TYR A 4 -17.99 12.07 2.79
C TYR A 4 -16.94 12.65 1.83
N THR A 5 -16.67 13.96 1.93
CA THR A 5 -15.78 14.69 1.02
C THR A 5 -14.71 15.40 1.83
N ASP A 6 -13.47 15.37 1.37
CA ASP A 6 -12.37 16.18 1.89
C ASP A 6 -12.50 17.63 1.41
N THR A 7 -12.37 18.59 2.32
CA THR A 7 -12.63 20.00 2.02
C THR A 7 -11.53 20.66 1.19
N MET A 8 -10.29 20.15 1.28
CA MET A 8 -9.14 20.74 0.62
C MET A 8 -8.94 20.21 -0.81
N THR A 9 -9.16 18.91 -1.01
CA THR A 9 -8.94 18.24 -2.31
C THR A 9 -10.24 17.99 -3.09
N HIS A 10 -11.39 18.11 -2.44
CA HIS A 10 -12.71 17.74 -2.97
C HIS A 10 -12.85 16.26 -3.37
N LEU A 11 -11.88 15.41 -3.03
CA LEU A 11 -12.01 13.97 -3.15
C LEU A 11 -12.92 13.41 -2.07
N HIS A 12 -13.37 12.19 -2.27
CA HIS A 12 -14.03 11.43 -1.23
C HIS A 12 -13.07 11.14 -0.05
N ASN A 13 -13.58 11.12 1.17
CA ASN A 13 -12.74 10.88 2.36
C ASN A 13 -12.61 9.39 2.71
N ASN A 14 -11.80 9.06 3.73
CA ASN A 14 -11.60 7.67 4.19
C ASN A 14 -12.92 6.94 4.55
N LYS A 15 -13.91 7.66 5.10
CA LYS A 15 -15.19 7.05 5.43
C LYS A 15 -15.98 6.64 4.19
N ALA A 16 -15.87 7.42 3.11
CA ALA A 16 -16.46 7.09 1.82
C ALA A 16 -15.72 5.93 1.15
N LEU A 17 -14.39 5.86 1.27
CA LEU A 17 -13.57 4.74 0.82
C LEU A 17 -14.06 3.43 1.43
N GLU A 18 -14.13 3.35 2.76
CA GLU A 18 -14.57 2.13 3.48
C GLU A 18 -15.95 1.66 3.02
N LEU A 19 -16.93 2.57 2.96
CA LEU A 19 -18.29 2.23 2.55
C LEU A 19 -18.36 1.75 1.09
N ASN A 20 -17.62 2.40 0.19
CA ASN A 20 -17.61 2.02 -1.22
C ASN A 20 -16.95 0.65 -1.41
N VAL A 21 -15.77 0.42 -0.82
CA VAL A 21 -15.09 -0.87 -0.97
C VAL A 21 -15.96 -2.00 -0.38
N GLN A 22 -16.52 -1.84 0.82
CA GLN A 22 -17.43 -2.85 1.38
C GLN A 22 -18.65 -3.15 0.49
N ALA A 23 -19.15 -2.17 -0.26
CA ALA A 23 -20.23 -2.38 -1.21
C ALA A 23 -19.75 -3.09 -2.48
N LEU A 24 -18.56 -2.76 -2.99
CA LEU A 24 -17.96 -3.37 -4.17
C LEU A 24 -17.57 -4.83 -3.95
N LEU A 25 -17.03 -5.18 -2.77
CA LEU A 25 -16.68 -6.56 -2.41
C LEU A 25 -17.87 -7.53 -2.45
N LYS A 26 -19.11 -7.02 -2.41
CA LYS A 26 -20.34 -7.82 -2.51
C LYS A 26 -20.86 -7.99 -3.95
N LYS A 27 -20.34 -7.20 -4.88
CA LYS A 27 -20.85 -7.06 -6.26
C LYS A 27 -19.85 -7.51 -7.32
N GLU A 28 -18.57 -7.29 -7.04
CA GLU A 28 -17.47 -7.52 -7.97
C GLU A 28 -16.71 -8.77 -7.59
N ASP A 29 -16.30 -9.54 -8.59
CA ASP A 29 -15.46 -10.72 -8.39
C ASP A 29 -14.03 -10.32 -7.99
N ASN A 30 -13.57 -9.17 -8.46
CA ASN A 30 -12.24 -8.63 -8.19
C ASN A 30 -12.30 -7.13 -7.86
N VAL A 31 -11.61 -6.72 -6.80
CA VAL A 31 -11.47 -5.30 -6.44
C VAL A 31 -10.04 -5.04 -6.03
N ALA A 32 -9.33 -4.18 -6.78
CA ALA A 32 -8.01 -3.69 -6.37
C ALA A 32 -8.13 -2.37 -5.61
N ILE A 33 -7.31 -2.20 -4.57
CA ILE A 33 -7.11 -0.95 -3.85
C ILE A 33 -5.63 -0.58 -3.95
N ALA A 34 -5.36 0.67 -4.27
CA ALA A 34 -4.03 1.27 -4.22
C ALA A 34 -4.02 2.33 -3.12
N LEU A 35 -3.13 2.18 -2.13
CA LEU A 35 -2.79 3.24 -1.19
C LEU A 35 -1.58 4.00 -1.73
N ILE A 36 -1.65 5.32 -1.72
CA ILE A 36 -0.69 6.22 -2.35
C ILE A 36 -0.23 7.22 -1.29
N ASP A 37 1.08 7.36 -1.12
CA ASP A 37 1.70 8.31 -0.21
C ASP A 37 2.55 9.30 -1.01
N VAL A 38 2.44 10.59 -0.69
CA VAL A 38 3.26 11.63 -1.33
C VAL A 38 4.62 11.69 -0.65
N ASP A 39 5.67 11.38 -1.42
CA ASP A 39 7.01 11.33 -0.85
C ASP A 39 7.50 12.73 -0.47
N HIS A 40 8.20 12.84 0.65
CA HIS A 40 8.89 14.05 1.10
C HIS A 40 7.98 15.29 1.28
N LEU A 41 6.65 15.14 1.43
CA LEU A 41 5.75 16.29 1.62
C LEU A 41 6.11 17.11 2.86
N LYS A 42 6.55 16.46 3.93
CA LYS A 42 7.02 17.15 5.13
C LYS A 42 8.19 18.10 4.83
N GLU A 43 9.15 17.67 4.02
CA GLU A 43 10.31 18.49 3.63
C GLU A 43 9.85 19.69 2.79
N ILE A 44 8.90 19.48 1.87
CA ILE A 44 8.27 20.57 1.10
C ILE A 44 7.62 21.59 2.06
N ASN A 45 6.87 21.12 3.05
CA ASN A 45 6.20 22.00 4.02
C ASN A 45 7.20 22.75 4.91
N ASP A 46 8.24 22.07 5.36
CA ASP A 46 9.26 22.64 6.25
C ASP A 46 10.09 23.71 5.52
N GLU A 47 10.36 23.55 4.22
CA GLU A 47 11.17 24.49 3.43
C GLU A 47 10.37 25.58 2.70
N LEU A 48 9.18 25.25 2.18
CA LEU A 48 8.38 26.13 1.31
C LEU A 48 7.05 26.56 1.94
N GLY A 49 6.73 26.07 3.13
CA GLY A 49 5.50 26.38 3.85
C GLY A 49 4.33 25.44 3.51
N SER A 50 3.42 25.28 4.48
CA SER A 50 2.27 24.36 4.35
C SER A 50 1.35 24.69 3.18
N GLU A 51 1.21 25.97 2.83
CA GLU A 51 0.41 26.40 1.67
C GLU A 51 0.93 25.76 0.37
N LYS A 52 2.24 25.60 0.24
CA LYS A 52 2.86 25.01 -0.94
C LYS A 52 2.65 23.49 -1.00
N GLY A 53 2.69 22.81 0.15
CA GLY A 53 2.30 21.40 0.21
C GLY A 53 0.82 21.18 -0.09
N ASP A 54 -0.07 22.05 0.38
CA ASP A 54 -1.50 22.00 0.06
C ASP A 54 -1.74 22.15 -1.45
N GLU A 55 -1.02 23.05 -2.13
CA GLU A 55 -1.09 23.18 -3.60
C GLU A 55 -0.67 21.88 -4.31
N VAL A 56 0.39 21.21 -3.84
CA VAL A 56 0.85 19.92 -4.39
C VAL A 56 -0.24 18.86 -4.22
N LEU A 57 -0.79 18.74 -3.01
CA LEU A 57 -1.86 17.80 -2.70
C LEU A 57 -3.12 18.04 -3.54
N GLN A 58 -3.50 19.29 -3.77
CA GLN A 58 -4.64 19.66 -4.62
C GLN A 58 -4.42 19.26 -6.09
N LYS A 59 -3.22 19.47 -6.63
CA LYS A 59 -2.89 19.08 -8.01
C LYS A 59 -2.83 17.57 -8.19
N LEU A 60 -2.27 16.86 -7.22
CA LEU A 60 -2.27 15.40 -7.20
C LEU A 60 -3.70 14.86 -7.13
N ALA A 61 -4.53 15.43 -6.25
CA ALA A 61 -5.94 15.06 -6.15
C ALA A 61 -6.69 15.24 -7.48
N ALA A 62 -6.46 16.33 -8.21
CA ALA A 62 -7.05 16.56 -9.52
C ALA A 62 -6.58 15.50 -10.56
N ALA A 63 -5.30 15.10 -10.51
CA ALA A 63 -4.78 14.04 -11.36
C ALA A 63 -5.43 12.68 -11.03
N PHE A 64 -5.59 12.35 -9.75
CA PHE A 64 -6.24 11.12 -9.30
C PHE A 64 -7.73 11.09 -9.68
N ALA A 65 -8.45 12.20 -9.51
CA ALA A 65 -9.86 12.32 -9.91
C ALA A 65 -10.05 12.12 -11.42
N LYS A 66 -9.11 12.62 -12.24
CA LYS A 66 -9.14 12.42 -13.70
C LYS A 66 -8.88 10.96 -14.09
N LEU A 67 -7.96 10.28 -13.39
CA LEU A 67 -7.62 8.88 -13.66
C LEU A 67 -8.71 7.90 -13.22
N ALA A 68 -9.33 8.18 -12.07
CA ALA A 68 -10.29 7.31 -11.40
C ALA A 68 -11.48 8.13 -10.87
N PRO A 69 -12.37 8.60 -11.77
CA PRO A 69 -13.56 9.35 -11.37
C PRO A 69 -14.39 8.57 -10.34
N ASP A 70 -14.82 9.25 -9.28
CA ASP A 70 -15.58 8.71 -8.14
C ASP A 70 -14.89 7.59 -7.34
N GLN A 71 -13.68 7.20 -7.71
CA GLN A 71 -12.90 6.11 -7.11
C GLN A 71 -11.53 6.58 -6.59
N ALA A 72 -11.34 7.90 -6.47
CA ALA A 72 -10.18 8.52 -5.85
C ALA A 72 -10.58 9.12 -4.49
N TYR A 73 -9.73 8.92 -3.49
CA TYR A 73 -10.00 9.27 -2.11
C TYR A 73 -8.78 9.93 -1.47
N ARG A 74 -9.03 10.85 -0.54
CA ARG A 74 -8.02 11.28 0.44
C ARG A 74 -8.28 10.58 1.76
N VAL A 75 -7.29 9.83 2.24
CA VAL A 75 -7.40 9.00 3.44
C VAL A 75 -7.09 9.84 4.68
N SER A 76 -5.91 10.43 4.69
CA SER A 76 -5.40 11.29 5.77
C SER A 76 -4.26 12.15 5.19
N GLY A 77 -3.87 13.25 5.83
CA GLY A 77 -2.65 14.02 5.50
C GLY A 77 -2.24 14.04 4.02
N ASP A 78 -1.19 13.29 3.72
CA ASP A 78 -0.54 13.03 2.43
C ASP A 78 -0.89 11.67 1.79
N GLU A 79 -1.83 10.95 2.38
CA GLU A 79 -2.28 9.62 1.96
C GLU A 79 -3.56 9.71 1.11
N PHE A 80 -3.51 9.04 -0.04
CA PHE A 80 -4.61 8.87 -0.96
C PHE A 80 -4.91 7.40 -1.19
N ALA A 81 -6.10 7.12 -1.71
CA ALA A 81 -6.44 5.80 -2.19
C ALA A 81 -7.12 5.87 -3.56
N ILE A 82 -6.89 4.86 -4.38
CA ILE A 82 -7.62 4.62 -5.62
C ILE A 82 -8.21 3.21 -5.57
N VAL A 83 -9.51 3.11 -5.86
CA VAL A 83 -10.23 1.84 -5.95
C VAL A 83 -10.45 1.49 -7.41
N MET A 84 -10.25 0.22 -7.75
CA MET A 84 -10.27 -0.30 -9.12
C MET A 84 -11.15 -1.55 -9.20
N PRO A 85 -12.46 -1.38 -9.35
CA PRO A 85 -13.40 -2.49 -9.54
C PRO A 85 -13.11 -3.25 -10.84
N GLY A 86 -13.19 -4.57 -10.79
CA GLY A 86 -13.09 -5.45 -11.97
C GLY A 86 -11.69 -5.59 -12.58
N LEU A 87 -10.67 -4.89 -12.06
CA LEU A 87 -9.30 -5.04 -12.53
C LEU A 87 -8.59 -6.24 -11.87
N THR A 88 -7.82 -6.96 -12.69
CA THR A 88 -6.83 -7.93 -12.21
C THR A 88 -5.70 -7.23 -11.45
N LEU A 89 -4.95 -7.95 -10.62
CA LEU A 89 -3.82 -7.37 -9.88
C LEU A 89 -2.78 -6.78 -10.83
N GLU A 90 -2.48 -7.49 -11.92
CA GLU A 90 -1.51 -7.07 -12.92
C GLU A 90 -1.95 -5.80 -13.63
N GLN A 91 -3.23 -5.69 -14.00
CA GLN A 91 -3.79 -4.47 -14.60
C GLN A 91 -3.77 -3.30 -13.62
N ALA A 92 -4.12 -3.54 -12.35
CA ALA A 92 -4.08 -2.52 -11.31
C ALA A 92 -2.64 -2.03 -11.09
N PHE A 93 -1.68 -2.94 -10.98
CA PHE A 93 -0.25 -2.63 -10.85
C PHE A 93 0.24 -1.77 -12.02
N LEU A 94 -0.01 -2.20 -13.27
CA LEU A 94 0.39 -1.44 -14.46
C LEU A 94 -0.26 -0.06 -14.52
N LYS A 95 -1.55 0.05 -14.15
CA LYS A 95 -2.25 1.34 -14.09
C LYS A 95 -1.62 2.27 -13.05
N MET A 96 -1.20 1.74 -11.90
CA MET A 96 -0.52 2.52 -10.86
C MET A 96 0.91 2.89 -11.24
N GLU A 97 1.64 2.03 -11.95
CA GLU A 97 2.98 2.38 -12.46
C GLU A 97 2.90 3.49 -13.52
N LEU A 98 1.90 3.46 -14.39
CA LEU A 98 1.64 4.54 -15.35
C LEU A 98 1.30 5.86 -14.63
N LEU A 99 0.51 5.80 -13.55
CA LEU A 99 0.23 6.97 -12.72
C LEU A 99 1.51 7.51 -12.06
N ARG A 100 2.29 6.63 -11.42
CA ARG A 100 3.53 6.98 -10.73
C ARG A 100 4.54 7.65 -11.67
N THR A 101 4.82 7.00 -12.80
CA THR A 101 5.71 7.55 -13.84
C THR A 101 5.19 8.87 -14.41
N SER A 102 3.87 9.01 -14.59
CA SER A 102 3.26 10.27 -15.02
C SER A 102 3.42 11.38 -13.98
N ILE A 103 3.43 11.07 -12.69
CA ILE A 103 3.64 12.05 -11.62
C ILE A 103 5.11 12.47 -11.59
N GLU A 104 6.02 11.50 -11.59
CA GLU A 104 7.47 11.75 -11.63
C GLU A 104 7.88 12.59 -12.85
N ALA A 105 7.26 12.34 -14.02
CA ALA A 105 7.58 13.07 -15.25
C ALA A 105 6.95 14.48 -15.32
N ASN A 106 5.94 14.78 -14.49
CA ASN A 106 5.25 16.06 -14.56
C ASN A 106 5.99 17.10 -13.71
N GLN A 107 6.49 18.14 -14.39
CA GLN A 107 7.41 19.09 -13.77
C GLN A 107 6.77 19.85 -12.60
N HIS A 108 7.38 19.63 -11.44
CA HIS A 108 7.39 20.40 -10.18
C HIS A 108 6.07 20.60 -9.46
N TYR A 109 4.90 20.36 -10.05
CA TYR A 109 3.61 20.61 -9.37
C TYR A 109 3.49 22.03 -8.79
N GLY A 110 4.18 23.02 -9.41
CA GLY A 110 4.25 24.40 -8.91
C GLY A 110 5.28 24.65 -7.80
N LEU A 111 6.18 23.71 -7.57
CA LEU A 111 7.41 23.85 -6.79
C LEU A 111 8.54 24.47 -7.65
N PRO A 112 9.62 24.97 -7.03
CA PRO A 112 10.82 25.40 -7.74
C PRO A 112 11.56 24.25 -8.44
N ASP A 113 12.43 24.57 -9.40
CA ASP A 113 13.06 23.60 -10.32
C ASP A 113 13.87 22.46 -9.66
N ASN A 114 14.30 22.66 -8.42
CA ASN A 114 15.09 21.70 -7.64
C ASN A 114 14.24 20.67 -6.87
N TRP A 115 12.91 20.75 -6.96
CA TRP A 115 12.00 19.83 -6.27
C TRP A 115 11.39 18.81 -7.22
N LEU A 116 11.28 17.58 -6.75
CA LEU A 116 10.56 16.52 -7.44
C LEU A 116 9.43 16.03 -6.54
N VAL A 117 8.24 15.88 -7.11
CA VAL A 117 7.12 15.24 -6.45
C VAL A 117 7.05 13.81 -6.97
N THR A 118 7.26 12.86 -6.07
CA THR A 118 7.05 11.43 -6.35
C THR A 118 5.99 10.88 -5.40
N VAL A 119 5.48 9.70 -5.76
CA VAL A 119 4.55 8.98 -4.90
C VAL A 119 5.00 7.53 -4.75
N THR A 120 4.77 7.00 -3.56
CA THR A 120 4.95 5.58 -3.27
C THR A 120 3.58 4.91 -3.20
N ILE A 121 3.44 3.74 -3.81
CA ILE A 121 2.12 3.10 -3.97
C ILE A 121 2.17 1.64 -3.50
N GLY A 122 1.21 1.24 -2.66
CA GLY A 122 0.95 -0.16 -2.31
C GLY A 122 -0.36 -0.64 -2.89
N VAL A 123 -0.36 -1.74 -3.66
CA VAL A 123 -1.56 -2.26 -4.35
C VAL A 123 -1.92 -3.65 -3.86
N ALA A 124 -3.13 -3.83 -3.35
CA ALA A 124 -3.67 -5.15 -2.98
C ALA A 124 -4.98 -5.43 -3.72
N GLN A 125 -5.33 -6.71 -3.85
CA GLN A 125 -6.51 -7.16 -4.59
C GLN A 125 -7.35 -8.16 -3.79
N TYR A 126 -8.66 -7.93 -3.74
CA TYR A 126 -9.65 -8.93 -3.37
C TYR A 126 -9.97 -9.85 -4.55
N PRO A 127 -10.11 -11.17 -4.35
CA PRO A 127 -9.97 -11.90 -3.07
C PRO A 127 -8.56 -12.44 -2.81
N ARG A 128 -7.59 -12.15 -3.68
CA ARG A 128 -6.22 -12.70 -3.64
C ARG A 128 -5.53 -12.46 -2.30
N ASP A 129 -5.48 -11.20 -1.86
CA ASP A 129 -4.71 -10.76 -0.70
C ASP A 129 -5.54 -10.79 0.58
N ALA A 130 -6.85 -10.61 0.46
CA ALA A 130 -7.79 -10.60 1.57
C ALA A 130 -9.23 -10.75 1.09
N LYS A 131 -10.11 -11.19 1.99
CA LYS A 131 -11.55 -11.37 1.74
C LYS A 131 -12.43 -10.27 2.33
N GLU A 132 -11.86 -9.39 3.16
CA GLU A 132 -12.59 -8.34 3.88
C GLU A 132 -11.83 -7.02 3.75
N TYR A 133 -12.57 -5.90 3.82
CA TYR A 133 -12.01 -4.57 3.64
C TYR A 133 -10.83 -4.29 4.58
N GLN A 134 -10.96 -4.54 5.88
CA GLN A 134 -9.90 -4.21 6.85
C GLN A 134 -8.62 -5.02 6.57
N ALA A 135 -8.74 -6.28 6.16
CA ALA A 135 -7.60 -7.10 5.80
C ALA A 135 -6.98 -6.67 4.46
N LEU A 136 -7.81 -6.27 3.49
CA LEU A 136 -7.37 -5.77 2.19
C LEU A 136 -6.60 -4.45 2.35
N ASN A 137 -7.11 -3.54 3.17
CA ASN A 137 -6.45 -2.26 3.46
C ASN A 137 -5.10 -2.49 4.15
N ARG A 138 -5.01 -3.43 5.11
CA ARG A 138 -3.73 -3.81 5.74
C ARG A 138 -2.74 -4.42 4.74
N ALA A 139 -3.21 -5.20 3.78
CA ALA A 139 -2.34 -5.77 2.76
C ALA A 139 -1.74 -4.67 1.86
N ALA A 140 -2.57 -3.71 1.41
CA ALA A 140 -2.10 -2.56 0.63
C ALA A 140 -1.14 -1.67 1.43
N ASP A 141 -1.40 -1.48 2.72
CA ASP A 141 -0.53 -0.73 3.63
C ASP A 141 0.84 -1.43 3.82
N ALA A 142 0.85 -2.75 4.01
CA ALA A 142 2.09 -3.53 4.07
C ALA A 142 2.90 -3.43 2.77
N ALA A 143 2.22 -3.42 1.61
CA ALA A 143 2.86 -3.20 0.33
C ALA A 143 3.45 -1.78 0.23
N LEU A 144 2.70 -0.76 0.68
CA LEU A 144 3.14 0.63 0.71
C LEU A 144 4.38 0.80 1.61
N MET A 145 4.38 0.21 2.80
CA MET A 145 5.54 0.20 3.69
C MET A 145 6.75 -0.46 3.03
N THR A 146 6.56 -1.61 2.38
CA THR A 146 7.62 -2.31 1.64
C THR A 146 8.21 -1.41 0.54
N ALA A 147 7.38 -0.71 -0.22
CA ALA A 147 7.83 0.25 -1.21
C ALA A 147 8.60 1.43 -0.60
N LYS A 148 8.19 1.94 0.58
CA LYS A 148 8.92 2.99 1.30
C LYS A 148 10.30 2.51 1.75
N GLU A 149 10.42 1.26 2.22
CA GLU A 149 11.67 0.67 2.69
C GLU A 149 12.69 0.40 1.56
N ILE A 150 12.21 0.02 0.37
CA ILE A 150 13.07 -0.33 -0.77
C ILE A 150 13.57 0.93 -1.52
N GLY A 151 13.03 2.11 -1.22
CA GLY A 151 13.55 3.37 -1.77
C GLY A 151 12.52 4.40 -2.20
N ARG A 152 11.22 4.21 -1.90
CA ARG A 152 10.11 5.08 -2.35
C ARG A 152 9.98 5.13 -3.88
N ASN A 153 9.12 6.01 -4.39
CA ASN A 153 8.92 6.26 -5.81
C ASN A 153 8.74 4.96 -6.63
N GLN A 154 7.92 4.05 -6.13
CA GLN A 154 7.65 2.76 -6.77
C GLN A 154 6.28 2.21 -6.37
N VAL A 155 5.76 1.28 -7.17
CA VAL A 155 4.60 0.47 -6.82
C VAL A 155 5.06 -0.87 -6.26
N ALA A 156 4.52 -1.27 -5.12
CA ALA A 156 4.71 -2.61 -4.58
C ALA A 156 3.39 -3.36 -4.41
N LEU A 157 3.52 -4.68 -4.36
CA LEU A 157 2.44 -5.61 -4.08
C LEU A 157 2.67 -6.22 -2.69
N PRO A 158 1.61 -6.65 -1.98
CA PRO A 158 1.76 -7.43 -0.76
C PRO A 158 2.67 -8.62 -1.05
N PRO A 159 3.67 -8.88 -0.19
CA PRO A 159 4.47 -10.09 -0.33
C PRO A 159 3.51 -11.27 -0.33
N THR A 160 3.53 -12.07 -1.39
CA THR A 160 2.82 -13.33 -1.40
C THR A 160 3.33 -14.13 -0.20
N GLU A 161 2.43 -14.68 0.61
CA GLU A 161 2.78 -15.75 1.56
C GLU A 161 3.26 -17.04 0.86
N GLU A 162 3.82 -16.94 -0.36
CA GLU A 162 4.62 -18.00 -0.94
C GLU A 162 5.92 -18.09 -0.15
N MET A 163 6.12 -19.23 0.50
CA MET A 163 7.40 -19.61 1.07
C MET A 163 8.48 -19.51 -0.02
N VAL A 164 9.35 -18.50 0.08
CA VAL A 164 10.62 -18.52 -0.65
C VAL A 164 11.43 -19.70 -0.09
N MET A 165 11.89 -20.61 -0.97
CA MET A 165 12.68 -21.76 -0.53
C MET A 165 13.96 -21.33 0.20
N LYS A 166 14.03 -21.66 1.49
CA LYS A 166 15.19 -21.49 2.37
C LYS A 166 16.27 -22.52 2.04
N SER A 167 17.13 -22.28 1.06
CA SER A 167 18.27 -23.19 0.83
C SER A 167 19.62 -22.72 1.38
N CYS A 168 19.75 -21.52 1.97
CA CYS A 168 21.08 -20.99 2.31
C CYS A 168 21.43 -20.80 3.80
N TYR A 169 20.48 -20.91 4.75
CA TYR A 169 20.74 -20.51 6.16
C TYR A 169 20.58 -21.60 7.22
N TYR A 170 20.11 -22.80 6.86
CA TYR A 170 19.86 -23.88 7.84
C TYR A 170 20.63 -25.13 7.48
N SER A 171 21.29 -25.73 8.47
CA SER A 171 21.95 -27.02 8.31
C SER A 171 20.93 -28.14 8.02
N SER A 172 21.36 -29.20 7.33
CA SER A 172 20.55 -30.40 7.09
C SER A 172 20.05 -31.06 8.39
N ILE A 173 20.81 -30.92 9.48
CA ILE A 173 20.44 -31.40 10.81
C ILE A 173 19.27 -30.57 11.38
N SER A 174 19.32 -29.25 11.24
CA SER A 174 18.27 -28.34 11.71
C SER A 174 16.96 -28.58 10.98
N LEU A 175 17.00 -28.77 9.65
CA LEU A 175 15.82 -29.06 8.84
C LEU A 175 15.17 -30.41 9.22
N ARG A 176 15.98 -31.44 9.48
CA ARG A 176 15.47 -32.74 9.93
C ARG A 176 14.76 -32.64 11.29
N ARG A 177 15.32 -31.88 12.23
CA ARG A 177 14.71 -31.63 13.55
C ARG A 177 13.40 -30.84 13.44
N LEU A 178 13.38 -29.81 12.59
CA LEU A 178 12.18 -29.02 12.33
C LEU A 178 11.04 -29.90 11.77
N LYS A 179 11.35 -30.78 10.81
CA LYS A 179 10.39 -31.73 10.25
C LYS A 179 9.80 -32.66 11.31
N GLN A 180 10.65 -33.29 12.13
CA GLN A 180 10.21 -34.17 13.22
C GLN A 180 9.32 -33.44 14.24
N LEU A 181 9.68 -32.19 14.57
CA LEU A 181 8.90 -31.36 15.48
C LEU A 181 7.53 -30.99 14.88
N ALA A 182 7.50 -30.63 13.58
CA ALA A 182 6.28 -30.32 12.86
C ALA A 182 5.31 -31.51 12.83
N GLU A 183 5.82 -32.70 12.53
CA GLU A 183 5.05 -33.96 12.57
C GLU A 183 4.50 -34.25 13.96
N GLY A 184 5.34 -34.13 15.01
CA GLY A 184 4.93 -34.38 16.39
C GLY A 184 3.86 -33.40 16.91
N LEU A 185 3.84 -32.17 16.38
CA LEU A 185 2.86 -31.14 16.74
C LEU A 185 1.65 -31.08 15.78
N ASN A 186 1.62 -31.93 14.75
CA ASN A 186 0.65 -31.86 13.66
C ASN A 186 0.51 -30.45 13.05
N LYS A 187 1.65 -29.77 12.87
CA LYS A 187 1.77 -28.41 12.33
C LYS A 187 2.63 -28.44 11.07
N LYS A 188 2.54 -27.39 10.24
CA LYS A 188 3.46 -27.19 9.11
C LYS A 188 4.79 -26.63 9.62
N GLU A 189 5.90 -27.01 9.00
CA GLU A 189 7.24 -26.47 9.30
C GLU A 189 7.29 -24.94 9.19
N SER A 190 6.54 -24.37 8.22
CA SER A 190 6.41 -22.93 8.03
C SER A 190 5.76 -22.21 9.20
N LEU A 191 4.78 -22.84 9.85
CA LEU A 191 4.09 -22.28 11.00
C LEU A 191 5.04 -22.19 12.19
N LEU A 192 5.82 -23.24 12.44
CA LEU A 192 6.82 -23.25 13.52
C LEU A 192 7.94 -22.24 13.29
N LEU A 193 8.37 -22.03 12.04
CA LEU A 193 9.36 -21.01 11.71
C LEU A 193 8.81 -19.59 11.91
N ARG A 194 7.52 -19.37 11.65
CA ARG A 194 6.84 -18.10 11.91
C ARG A 194 6.75 -17.85 13.43
N GLU A 195 6.28 -18.84 14.19
CA GLU A 195 6.24 -18.78 15.67
C GLU A 195 7.63 -18.47 16.25
N ALA A 196 8.69 -19.14 15.78
CA ALA A 196 10.05 -18.89 16.23
C ALA A 196 10.56 -17.47 15.89
N LEU A 197 10.14 -16.91 14.75
CA LEU A 197 10.50 -15.55 14.35
C LEU A 197 9.76 -14.50 15.19
N ASP A 198 8.46 -14.72 15.45
CA ASP A 198 7.66 -13.88 16.33
C ASP A 198 8.22 -13.87 17.75
N ASP A 199 8.63 -15.04 18.26
CA ASP A 199 9.28 -15.16 19.57
C ASP A 199 10.65 -14.48 19.60
N LEU A 200 11.40 -14.53 18.49
CA LEU A 200 12.65 -13.79 18.36
C LEU A 200 12.41 -12.29 18.41
N PHE A 201 11.42 -11.77 17.68
CA PHE A 201 11.06 -10.35 17.77
C PHE A 201 10.63 -9.98 19.19
N LYS A 202 9.68 -10.68 19.80
CA LYS A 202 9.28 -10.44 21.21
C LYS A 202 10.45 -10.44 22.17
N LYS A 203 11.45 -11.31 21.95
CA LYS A 203 12.64 -11.39 22.80
C LYS A 203 13.52 -10.14 22.71
N TYR A 204 13.63 -9.53 21.54
CA TYR A 204 14.52 -8.38 21.28
C TYR A 204 13.79 -7.03 21.21
N ASP A 205 12.47 -7.02 21.13
CA ASP A 205 11.61 -5.84 21.08
C ASP A 205 11.36 -5.23 22.48
N LYS A 206 12.39 -5.22 23.34
CA LYS A 206 12.38 -4.44 24.57
C LYS A 206 12.77 -3.00 24.25
N ARG A 207 11.79 -2.19 23.90
CA ARG A 207 11.79 -0.73 24.06
C ARG A 207 10.52 -0.30 24.79
#